data_AF-A0A7V9TEY4-F1
#
_entry.id   AF-A0A7V9TEY4-F1
#
_cell.length_a   1.000
_cell.length_b   1.000
_cell.length_c   1.000
_cell.angle_alpha   90.00
_cell.angle_beta   90.00
_cell.angle_gamma   90.00
#
_symmetry.space_group_name_H-M   'P 1'
#
loop_
_entity.id
_entity.type
_entity.pdbx_description
1 polymer ?
#
loop_
_entity_poly.entity_id
_entity_poly.type
_entity_poly.pdbx_seq_one_letter_code
_entity_poly.pdbx_strand_id
1 'polypeptide(L)'
;MIKRLALGGVFVSVLAIAVAFASAFLPSGAPGWAPWLMAIGTSASMVCTMALGAARGGRIGKLAIPFAFVFLVLVGGFWLVLALPPADPENLDLWLGLPPRAAVILYGIGLLPLFAVPVAYALTFDEMTLSQDDLDRVRAAARVLREDAAAKVEVAVPEPDAEVEEVLR
;
A
#
# COMPACT_ATOMS: atom_id res chain seq x y z
N MET A 1 1.63 12.08 -15.93
CA MET A 1 1.95 13.26 -15.11
C MET A 1 2.42 12.86 -13.70
N ILE A 2 1.66 12.05 -12.96
CA ILE A 2 2.03 11.59 -11.60
C ILE A 2 3.44 11.00 -11.50
N LYS A 3 3.86 10.12 -12.42
CA LYS A 3 5.21 9.55 -12.40
C LYS A 3 6.31 10.61 -12.48
N ARG A 4 6.12 11.67 -13.28
CA ARG A 4 7.08 12.79 -13.38
C ARG A 4 7.12 13.61 -12.11
N LEU A 5 5.96 13.90 -11.51
CA LEU A 5 5.87 14.60 -10.23
C LEU A 5 6.53 13.80 -9.11
N ALA A 6 6.26 12.50 -9.05
CA ALA A 6 6.85 11.62 -8.04
C ALA A 6 8.37 11.48 -8.23
N LEU A 7 8.86 11.38 -9.46
CA LEU A 7 10.30 11.37 -9.75
C LEU A 7 10.98 12.69 -9.36
N GLY A 8 10.37 13.82 -9.73
CA GLY A 8 10.84 15.15 -9.31
C GLY A 8 10.83 15.29 -7.79
N GLY A 9 9.78 14.78 -7.13
CA GLY A 9 9.66 14.74 -5.68
C GLY A 9 10.77 13.93 -5.01
N VAL A 10 11.08 12.73 -5.52
CA VAL A 10 12.24 11.94 -5.04
C VAL A 10 13.52 12.73 -5.20
N PHE A 11 13.76 13.31 -6.37
CA PHE A 11 14.99 14.07 -6.64
C PHE A 11 15.16 15.26 -5.68
N VAL A 12 14.11 16.08 -5.52
CA VAL A 12 14.10 17.22 -4.59
C VAL A 12 14.28 16.75 -3.14
N SER A 13 13.66 15.64 -2.76
CA SER A 13 13.78 15.08 -1.41
C SER A 13 15.20 14.61 -1.12
N VAL A 14 15.84 13.93 -2.07
CA VAL A 14 17.24 13.48 -1.95
C VAL A 14 18.18 14.67 -1.87
N LEU A 15 17.96 15.73 -2.66
CA LEU A 15 18.73 16.97 -2.54
C LEU A 15 18.54 17.61 -1.17
N ALA A 16 17.31 17.67 -0.64
CA ALA A 16 17.03 18.21 0.69
C ALA A 16 17.77 17.42 1.79
N ILE A 17 17.75 16.08 1.72
CA ILE A 17 18.51 15.19 2.62
C ILE A 17 20.01 15.47 2.50
N ALA A 18 20.53 15.57 1.28
CA ALA A 18 21.95 15.82 1.05
C ALA A 18 22.39 17.19 1.60
N VAL A 19 21.59 18.24 1.41
CA VAL A 19 21.84 19.57 1.97
C VAL A 19 21.79 19.57 3.49
N ALA A 20 20.77 18.93 4.08
CA ALA A 20 20.65 18.80 5.52
C ALA A 20 21.85 18.04 6.11
N PHE A 21 22.25 16.94 5.49
CA PHE A 21 23.41 16.17 5.93
C PHE A 21 24.73 16.94 5.76
N ALA A 22 24.95 17.58 4.61
CA ALA A 22 26.15 18.37 4.34
C ALA A 22 26.32 19.51 5.36
N SER A 23 25.22 20.09 5.84
CA SER A 23 25.26 21.15 6.85
C SER A 23 25.90 20.73 8.18
N ALA A 24 25.95 19.41 8.49
CA ALA A 24 26.63 18.90 9.68
C ALA A 24 28.16 19.10 9.65
N PHE A 25 28.74 19.33 8.46
CA PHE A 25 30.17 19.58 8.30
C PHE A 25 30.55 21.07 8.34
N LEU A 26 29.59 21.96 8.61
CA LEU A 26 29.88 23.39 8.79
C LEU A 26 30.68 23.61 10.09
N PRO A 27 31.67 24.52 10.10
CA PRO A 27 32.49 24.81 11.29
C PRO A 27 31.69 25.26 12.52
N SER A 28 30.51 25.85 12.30
CA SER A 28 29.57 26.28 13.34
C SER A 28 28.70 25.16 13.91
N GLY A 29 28.86 23.93 13.43
CA GLY A 29 27.93 22.82 13.68
C GLY A 29 26.67 22.89 12.80
N ALA A 30 25.80 21.90 12.97
CA ALA A 30 24.57 21.77 12.20
C ALA A 30 23.60 22.92 12.50
N PRO A 31 23.15 23.69 11.49
CA PRO A 31 22.15 24.73 11.67
C PRO A 31 20.82 24.18 12.21
N GLY A 32 20.09 24.98 12.98
CA GLY A 32 18.82 24.56 13.60
C GLY A 32 17.72 24.14 12.60
N TRP A 33 17.79 24.55 11.33
CA TRP A 33 16.86 24.14 10.27
C TRP A 33 17.17 22.76 9.69
N ALA A 34 18.41 22.27 9.82
CA ALA A 34 18.85 21.06 9.15
C ALA A 34 18.09 19.79 9.57
N PRO A 35 17.80 19.56 10.86
CA PRO A 35 17.00 18.40 11.28
C PRO A 35 15.57 18.42 10.70
N TRP A 36 14.96 19.59 10.57
CA TRP A 36 13.61 19.73 9.99
C TRP A 36 13.62 19.43 8.50
N LEU A 37 14.62 19.93 7.77
CA LEU A 37 14.78 19.63 6.35
C LEU A 37 15.04 18.13 6.12
N MET A 38 15.85 17.51 6.98
CA MET A 38 16.14 16.07 6.96
C MET A 38 14.85 15.24 7.17
N ALA A 39 14.04 15.61 8.17
CA ALA A 39 12.78 14.94 8.48
C ALA A 39 11.78 15.00 7.32
N ILE A 40 11.59 16.19 6.73
CA ILE A 40 10.70 16.39 5.58
C ILE A 40 11.22 15.65 4.36
N GLY A 41 12.51 15.80 4.04
CA GLY A 41 13.14 15.14 2.89
C GLY A 41 13.04 13.62 2.97
N THR A 42 13.34 13.02 4.13
CA THR A 42 13.27 11.57 4.32
C THR A 42 11.84 11.06 4.12
N SER A 43 10.87 11.72 4.74
CA SER A 43 9.45 11.36 4.67
C SER A 43 8.87 11.53 3.25
N ALA A 44 9.21 12.63 2.59
CA ALA A 44 8.82 12.90 1.21
C ALA A 44 9.44 11.90 0.23
N SER A 45 10.72 11.53 0.42
CA SER A 45 11.39 10.54 -0.44
C SER A 45 10.68 9.18 -0.40
N MET A 46 10.28 8.73 0.79
CA MET A 46 9.59 7.46 0.98
C MET A 46 8.24 7.46 0.27
N VAL A 47 7.43 8.49 0.50
CA VAL A 47 6.07 8.59 -0.08
C VAL A 47 6.12 8.80 -1.60
N CYS A 48 7.07 9.59 -2.11
CA CYS A 48 7.27 9.74 -3.55
C CYS A 48 7.72 8.42 -4.21
N THR A 49 8.54 7.62 -3.52
CA THR A 49 8.96 6.29 -3.99
C THR A 49 7.78 5.31 -4.00
N MET A 50 6.95 5.31 -2.95
CA MET A 50 5.70 4.54 -2.91
C MET A 50 4.77 4.94 -4.06
N ALA A 51 4.61 6.24 -4.31
CA ALA A 51 3.81 6.78 -5.39
C ALA A 51 4.34 6.37 -6.77
N LEU A 52 5.66 6.34 -6.98
CA LEU A 52 6.28 5.83 -8.22
C LEU A 52 5.91 4.36 -8.47
N GLY A 53 5.98 3.52 -7.43
CA GLY A 53 5.65 2.10 -7.52
C GLY A 53 4.16 1.83 -7.72
N ALA A 54 3.29 2.62 -7.10
CA ALA A 54 1.84 2.42 -7.15
C ALA A 54 1.15 3.06 -8.37
N ALA A 55 1.78 4.04 -9.03
CA ALA A 55 1.18 4.75 -10.15
C ALA A 55 1.00 3.86 -11.40
N ARG A 56 -0.17 3.22 -11.51
CA ARG A 56 -0.62 2.46 -12.69
C ARG A 56 -1.53 3.34 -13.57
N GLY A 57 -1.35 3.30 -14.88
CA GLY A 57 -2.15 4.13 -15.82
C GLY A 57 -2.08 5.64 -15.57
N GLY A 58 -1.08 6.13 -14.83
CA GLY A 58 -0.94 7.55 -14.49
C GLY A 58 -1.81 8.04 -13.33
N ARG A 59 -2.44 7.14 -12.56
CA ARG A 59 -3.25 7.45 -11.36
C ARG A 59 -2.80 6.59 -10.16
N ILE A 60 -3.01 7.09 -8.95
CA ILE A 60 -2.76 6.35 -7.69
C ILE A 60 -4.08 5.80 -7.13
N GLY A 61 -5.22 6.46 -7.42
CA GLY A 61 -6.54 6.03 -6.96
C GLY A 61 -6.69 6.14 -5.44
N LYS A 62 -7.43 5.19 -4.85
CA LYS A 62 -7.71 5.14 -3.40
C LYS A 62 -6.46 5.01 -2.53
N LEU A 63 -5.33 4.55 -3.09
CA LEU A 63 -4.04 4.48 -2.39
C LEU A 63 -3.46 5.84 -2.02
N ALA A 64 -3.97 6.95 -2.56
CA ALA A 64 -3.54 8.28 -2.17
C ALA A 64 -3.80 8.56 -0.67
N ILE A 65 -4.88 8.00 -0.11
CA ILE A 65 -5.25 8.16 1.31
C ILE A 65 -4.20 7.53 2.24
N PRO A 66 -3.86 6.23 2.14
CA PRO A 66 -2.83 5.63 2.99
C PRO A 66 -1.46 6.28 2.78
N PHE A 67 -1.14 6.76 1.58
CA PHE A 67 0.13 7.48 1.35
C PHE A 67 0.17 8.84 2.05
N ALA A 68 -0.93 9.60 2.00
CA ALA A 68 -1.06 10.86 2.74
C ALA A 68 -1.00 10.62 4.25
N PHE A 69 -1.65 9.57 4.74
CA PHE A 69 -1.57 9.15 6.15
C PHE A 69 -0.12 8.87 6.57
N VAL A 70 0.59 8.01 5.83
CA VAL A 70 2.00 7.69 6.13
C VAL A 70 2.86 8.95 6.09
N PHE A 71 2.68 9.83 5.10
CA PHE A 71 3.40 11.11 5.04
C PHE A 71 3.20 11.96 6.30
N LEU A 72 1.94 12.13 6.73
CA LEU A 72 1.60 12.93 7.90
C LEU A 72 2.14 12.33 9.19
N VAL A 73 2.05 11.00 9.34
CA VAL A 73 2.61 10.30 10.50
C VAL A 73 4.12 10.49 10.58
N LEU A 74 4.84 10.35 9.47
CA LEU A 74 6.29 10.48 9.46
C LEU A 74 6.73 11.93 9.71
N VAL A 75 6.21 12.89 8.92
CA VAL A 75 6.58 14.31 9.08
C VAL A 75 6.18 14.82 10.46
N GLY A 76 4.93 14.55 10.87
CA GLY A 76 4.41 14.96 12.17
C GLY A 76 5.15 14.31 13.33
N GLY A 77 5.47 13.01 13.22
CA GLY A 77 6.25 12.29 14.22
C GLY A 77 7.66 12.86 14.38
N PHE A 78 8.38 13.09 13.28
CA PHE A 78 9.72 13.66 13.35
C PHE A 78 9.69 15.11 13.85
N TRP A 79 8.72 15.91 13.43
CA TRP A 79 8.52 17.25 13.97
C TRP A 79 8.27 17.23 15.48
N LEU A 80 7.42 16.31 15.96
CA LEU A 80 7.14 16.17 17.38
C LEU A 80 8.38 15.75 18.17
N VAL A 81 9.18 14.82 17.64
CA VAL A 81 10.46 14.41 18.26
C VAL A 81 11.43 15.58 18.38
N LEU A 82 11.52 16.43 17.35
CA LEU A 82 12.38 17.62 17.37
C LEU A 82 11.88 18.69 18.34
N ALA A 83 10.57 18.81 18.52
CA ALA A 83 9.95 19.76 19.44
C ALA A 83 10.02 19.31 20.92
N LEU A 84 10.00 18.00 21.18
CA LEU A 84 10.10 17.46 22.53
C LEU A 84 11.48 17.76 23.14
N PRO A 85 11.58 18.05 24.45
CA PRO A 85 12.88 18.22 25.10
C PRO A 85 13.68 16.91 25.10
N PRO A 86 15.03 16.98 25.18
CA PRO A 86 15.87 15.82 25.44
C PRO A 86 15.46 15.14 26.74
N ALA A 87 15.66 13.81 26.83
CA ALA A 87 15.40 13.09 28.07
C ALA A 87 16.35 13.56 29.17
N ASP A 88 15.78 13.89 30.32
CA ASP A 88 16.54 14.20 31.52
C ASP A 88 16.86 12.89 32.26
N PRO A 89 18.14 12.53 32.45
CA PRO A 89 18.51 11.32 33.17
C PRO A 89 18.08 11.35 34.65
N GLU A 90 17.81 12.53 35.22
CA GLU A 90 17.40 12.68 36.63
C GLU A 90 15.87 12.62 36.83
N ASN A 91 15.08 12.92 35.79
CA ASN A 91 13.63 12.82 35.79
C ASN A 91 13.13 12.01 34.59
N LEU A 92 12.95 10.70 34.82
CA LEU A 92 12.46 9.77 33.82
C LEU A 92 10.93 9.85 33.71
N ASP A 93 10.44 10.86 33.00
CA ASP A 93 9.05 10.85 32.55
C ASP A 93 8.92 9.82 31.41
N LEU A 94 8.26 8.70 31.68
CA LEU A 94 8.21 7.54 30.78
C LEU A 94 6.82 7.37 30.18
N TRP A 95 6.75 7.27 28.86
CA TRP A 95 5.55 6.94 28.13
C TRP A 95 5.58 5.45 27.78
N LEU A 96 4.72 4.67 28.44
CA LEU A 96 4.64 3.21 28.25
C LEU A 96 5.99 2.50 28.44
N GLY A 97 6.84 3.01 29.33
CA GLY A 97 8.16 2.43 29.63
C GLY A 97 9.32 2.97 28.78
N LEU A 98 9.10 3.97 27.92
CA LEU A 98 10.15 4.62 27.13
C LEU A 98 10.20 6.14 27.34
N PRO A 99 11.37 6.79 27.19
CA PRO A 99 11.43 8.25 27.12
C PRO A 99 10.54 8.79 25.99
N PRO A 100 9.94 9.99 26.11
CA PRO A 100 8.89 10.44 25.20
C PRO A 100 9.32 10.46 23.73
N ARG A 101 10.54 10.95 23.44
CA ARG A 101 11.13 10.93 22.09
C ARG A 101 11.23 9.51 21.53
N ALA A 102 11.67 8.55 22.34
CA ALA A 102 11.79 7.15 21.93
C ALA A 102 10.41 6.50 21.71
N ALA A 103 9.42 6.82 22.56
CA ALA A 103 8.05 6.35 22.40
C ALA A 103 7.43 6.86 21.08
N VAL A 104 7.63 8.13 20.73
CA VAL A 104 7.15 8.69 19.45
C VAL A 104 7.83 8.03 18.26
N ILE A 105 9.14 7.80 18.32
CA ILE A 105 9.86 7.10 17.25
C ILE A 105 9.36 5.67 17.09
N LEU A 106 9.26 4.92 18.19
CA LEU A 106 8.94 3.50 18.13
C LEU A 106 7.46 3.27 17.80
N TYR A 107 6.55 3.87 18.56
CA TYR A 107 5.12 3.63 18.43
C TYR A 107 4.48 4.48 17.33
N GLY A 108 4.91 5.74 17.21
CA GLY A 108 4.38 6.67 16.21
C GLY A 108 4.99 6.44 14.83
N ILE A 109 6.31 6.62 14.70
CA ILE A 109 6.99 6.56 13.40
C ILE A 109 7.19 5.12 12.92
N GLY A 110 7.55 4.21 13.82
CA GLY A 110 7.83 2.81 13.50
C GLY A 110 6.57 1.98 13.34
N LEU A 111 5.73 1.93 14.38
CA LEU A 111 4.62 1.00 14.46
C LEU A 111 3.36 1.47 13.72
N LEU A 112 2.97 2.73 13.83
CA LEU A 112 1.70 3.22 13.27
C LEU A 112 1.59 3.07 11.73
N PRO A 113 2.63 3.36 10.91
CA PRO A 113 2.55 3.20 9.46
C PRO A 113 2.38 1.75 8.99
N LEU A 114 2.77 0.75 9.80
CA LEU A 114 2.56 -0.67 9.45
C LEU A 114 1.09 -1.01 9.24
N PHE A 115 0.18 -0.32 9.93
CA PHE A 115 -1.26 -0.51 9.77
C PHE A 115 -1.80 0.11 8.48
N ALA A 116 -1.04 0.98 7.79
CA ALA A 116 -1.49 1.59 6.55
C ALA A 116 -1.71 0.56 5.44
N VAL A 117 -0.87 -0.49 5.36
CA VAL A 117 -1.00 -1.55 4.33
C VAL A 117 -2.25 -2.41 4.56
N PRO A 118 -2.50 -2.99 5.75
CA PRO A 118 -3.74 -3.71 6.03
C PRO A 118 -4.99 -2.87 5.80
N VAL A 119 -4.98 -1.60 6.22
CA VAL A 119 -6.11 -0.68 5.99
C VAL A 119 -6.30 -0.41 4.50
N ALA A 120 -5.22 -0.12 3.76
CA ALA A 120 -5.28 0.06 2.33
C ALA A 120 -5.86 -1.18 1.63
N TYR A 121 -5.39 -2.36 2.03
CA TYR A 121 -5.88 -3.63 1.52
C TYR A 121 -7.37 -3.80 1.79
N ALA A 122 -7.82 -3.63 3.04
CA ALA A 122 -9.23 -3.72 3.41
C ALA A 122 -10.11 -2.75 2.60
N LEU A 123 -9.63 -1.53 2.35
CA LEU A 123 -10.35 -0.53 1.54
C LEU A 123 -10.40 -0.85 0.03
N THR A 124 -9.48 -1.69 -0.46
CA THR A 124 -9.42 -2.14 -1.87
C THR A 124 -9.88 -3.58 -2.07
N PHE A 125 -10.28 -4.27 -1.00
CA PHE A 125 -10.57 -5.69 -1.01
C PHE A 125 -11.70 -6.04 -2.00
N ASP A 126 -12.78 -5.26 -1.96
CA ASP A 126 -13.95 -5.46 -2.84
C ASP A 126 -13.63 -5.25 -4.32
N GLU A 127 -12.60 -4.47 -4.66
CA GLU A 127 -12.18 -4.26 -6.06
C GLU A 127 -11.21 -5.34 -6.56
N MET A 128 -10.53 -6.03 -5.64
CA MET A 128 -9.57 -7.10 -5.96
C MET A 128 -10.17 -8.50 -5.87
N THR A 129 -11.38 -8.62 -5.34
CA THR A 129 -12.11 -9.89 -5.21
C THR A 129 -13.34 -9.88 -6.11
N LEU A 130 -13.74 -11.07 -6.59
CA LEU A 130 -14.98 -11.21 -7.34
C LEU A 130 -16.14 -10.88 -6.40
N SER A 131 -16.96 -9.92 -6.80
CA SER A 131 -18.21 -9.64 -6.09
C SER A 131 -19.12 -10.87 -6.13
N GLN A 132 -20.09 -10.97 -5.20
CA GLN A 132 -21.09 -12.05 -5.26
C GLN A 132 -21.83 -12.05 -6.59
N ASP A 133 -22.12 -10.87 -7.15
CA ASP A 133 -22.75 -10.73 -8.47
C ASP A 133 -21.88 -11.29 -9.60
N ASP A 134 -20.56 -11.08 -9.54
CA ASP A 134 -19.64 -11.65 -10.53
C ASP A 134 -19.53 -13.17 -10.38
N LEU A 135 -19.52 -13.68 -9.15
CA LEU A 135 -19.55 -15.12 -8.89
C LEU A 135 -20.83 -15.75 -9.42
N ASP A 136 -21.98 -15.10 -9.23
CA ASP A 136 -23.27 -15.58 -9.71
C ASP A 136 -23.38 -15.53 -11.23
N ARG A 137 -22.80 -14.50 -11.87
CA ARG A 137 -22.65 -14.46 -13.34
C ARG A 137 -21.79 -15.61 -13.87
N VAL A 138 -20.65 -15.89 -13.25
CA VAL A 138 -19.78 -17.00 -13.64
C VAL A 138 -20.49 -18.34 -13.43
N ARG A 139 -21.21 -18.51 -12.31
CA ARG A 139 -22.03 -19.71 -12.04
C ARG A 139 -23.14 -19.90 -13.07
N ALA A 140 -23.83 -18.82 -13.45
CA ALA A 140 -24.87 -18.86 -14.47
C ALA A 140 -24.29 -19.25 -15.84
N ALA A 141 -23.18 -18.62 -16.26
CA ALA A 141 -22.49 -18.98 -17.50
C ALA A 141 -22.01 -20.44 -17.52
N ALA A 142 -21.49 -20.94 -16.39
CA ALA A 142 -21.07 -22.32 -16.26
C ALA A 142 -22.23 -23.34 -16.37
N ARG A 143 -23.44 -22.98 -15.90
CA ARG A 143 -24.64 -23.82 -16.05
C ARG A 143 -25.06 -23.94 -17.52
N VAL A 144 -25.15 -22.82 -18.24
CA VAL A 144 -25.51 -22.80 -19.67
C VAL A 144 -24.54 -23.67 -20.49
N LEU A 145 -23.24 -23.53 -20.27
CA LEU A 145 -22.24 -24.34 -20.98
C LEU A 145 -22.35 -25.84 -20.67
N ARG A 146 -22.74 -26.21 -19.44
CA ARG A 146 -22.98 -27.61 -19.06
C ARG A 146 -24.22 -28.17 -19.74
N GLU A 147 -25.29 -27.39 -19.80
CA GLU A 147 -26.54 -27.77 -20.47
C GLU A 147 -26.32 -27.94 -21.97
N ASP A 148 -25.61 -27.01 -22.62
CA ASP A 148 -25.21 -27.12 -24.03
C ASP A 148 -24.33 -28.34 -24.30
N ALA A 149 -23.41 -28.66 -23.38
CA ALA A 149 -22.57 -29.84 -23.49
C ALA A 149 -23.38 -31.14 -23.33
N ALA A 150 -24.33 -31.20 -22.40
CA ALA A 150 -25.21 -32.34 -22.21
C ALA A 150 -26.13 -32.56 -23.42
N ALA A 151 -26.71 -31.49 -23.96
CA ALA A 151 -27.54 -31.55 -25.18
C ALA A 151 -26.74 -32.03 -26.40
N LYS A 152 -25.48 -31.59 -26.54
CA LYS A 152 -24.59 -32.09 -27.62
C LYS A 152 -24.23 -33.56 -27.47
N VAL A 153 -24.10 -34.06 -26.24
CA VAL A 153 -23.87 -35.49 -25.98
C VAL A 153 -25.11 -36.30 -26.33
N GLU A 154 -26.30 -35.83 -25.94
CA GLU A 154 -27.58 -36.49 -26.24
C GLU A 154 -27.85 -36.58 -27.75
N VAL A 155 -27.56 -35.51 -28.52
CA VAL A 155 -27.69 -35.50 -29.99
C VAL A 155 -26.62 -36.37 -30.68
N ALA A 156 -25.47 -36.61 -30.03
CA ALA A 156 -24.39 -37.41 -30.58
C ALA A 156 -24.49 -38.92 -30.26
N VAL A 157 -25.44 -39.34 -29.42
CA VAL A 157 -25.76 -40.75 -29.19
C VAL A 157 -26.88 -41.12 -30.16
N PRO A 158 -26.62 -41.84 -31.27
CA PRO A 158 -27.70 -42.37 -32.10
C PRO A 158 -28.53 -43.32 -31.25
N GLU A 159 -29.86 -43.30 -31.40
CA GLU A 159 -30.70 -44.39 -30.89
C GLU A 159 -30.06 -45.71 -31.34
N PRO A 160 -29.84 -46.68 -30.45
CA PRO A 160 -29.43 -48.01 -30.89
C PRO A 160 -30.55 -48.52 -31.79
N ASP A 161 -30.26 -48.60 -33.09
CA ASP A 161 -31.20 -49.02 -34.12
C ASP A 161 -31.97 -50.23 -33.61
N ALA A 162 -33.30 -50.11 -33.61
CA ALA A 162 -34.22 -51.19 -33.27
C ALA A 162 -34.10 -52.41 -34.22
N GLU A 163 -33.15 -52.40 -35.15
CA GLU A 163 -32.84 -53.49 -36.08
C GLU A 163 -31.97 -54.61 -35.48
N VAL A 164 -31.41 -54.47 -34.26
CA VAL A 164 -30.59 -55.56 -33.67
C VAL A 164 -31.44 -56.73 -33.15
N GLU A 165 -32.77 -56.57 -32.99
CA GLU A 165 -33.64 -57.68 -32.55
C GLU A 165 -34.00 -58.69 -33.66
N GLU A 166 -33.77 -58.40 -34.95
CA GLU A 166 -34.14 -59.32 -36.04
C GLU A 166 -33.02 -60.32 -36.41
N VAL A 167 -31.79 -60.11 -35.91
CA VAL A 167 -30.64 -61.02 -36.18
C VAL A 167 -30.51 -62.15 -35.15
N LEU A 168 -31.36 -62.15 -34.10
CA LEU A 168 -31.34 -63.15 -33.02
C LEU A 168 -32.59 -64.06 -32.96
N ARG A 169 -33.38 -64.15 -34.04
CA ARG A 169 -34.45 -65.14 -34.18
C ARG A 169 -34.20 -66.13 -35.31
#